data_AF-A0A2E6XME9-F1
#
_entry.id   AF-A0A2E6XME9-F1
#
_cell.length_a   1.000
_cell.length_b   1.000
_cell.length_c   1.000
_cell.angle_alpha   90.00
_cell.angle_beta   90.00
_cell.angle_gamma   90.00
#
_symmetry.space_group_name_H-M   'P 1'
#
loop_
_entity.id
_entity.type
_entity.pdbx_description
1 polymer ?
#
loop_
_entity_poly.entity_id
_entity_poly.type
_entity_poly.pdbx_seq_one_letter_code
_entity_poly.pdbx_strand_id
1 'polypeptide(L)' 'MPPKEYNFKVKGVLIDENDKTEDDFSIFIKAMDDNHAVMLVREHLRNHAPKGNSIIKGIEKK' A
#
# COMPACT_ATOMS: atom_id res chain seq x y z
N MET A 1 18.93 19.76 2.17
CA MET A 1 17.71 19.71 3.00
C MET A 1 17.13 18.30 2.88
N PRO A 2 16.60 17.71 3.97
CA PRO A 2 15.90 16.44 3.85
C PRO A 2 14.67 16.58 2.92
N PRO A 3 14.28 15.52 2.21
CA PRO A 3 13.09 15.53 1.38
C PRO A 3 11.86 15.89 2.22
N LYS A 4 10.95 16.72 1.68
CA LYS A 4 9.66 16.94 2.34
C LYS A 4 8.83 15.68 2.22
N GLU A 5 8.42 15.12 3.36
CA GLU A 5 7.52 13.99 3.43
C GLU A 5 6.09 14.46 3.71
N TYR A 6 5.13 13.74 3.16
CA TYR A 6 3.69 13.94 3.38
C TYR A 6 3.07 12.65 3.86
N ASN A 7 1.90 12.76 4.51
CA ASN A 7 1.14 11.59 4.90
C ASN A 7 0.25 11.17 3.72
N PHE A 8 0.26 9.89 3.42
CA PHE A 8 -0.56 9.28 2.39
C PHE A 8 -1.43 8.20 3.01
N LYS A 9 -2.67 8.11 2.54
CA LYS A 9 -3.57 6.98 2.77
C LYS A 9 -3.63 6.18 1.48
N VAL A 10 -3.09 4.99 1.49
CA VAL A 10 -3.08 4.07 0.35
C VAL A 10 -4.10 2.97 0.62
N LYS A 11 -5.02 2.77 -0.31
CA LYS A 11 -6.08 1.77 -0.23
C LYS A 11 -5.93 0.76 -1.35
N GLY A 12 -6.34 -0.47 -1.08
CA GLY A 12 -6.29 -1.53 -2.07
C GLY A 12 -6.99 -2.79 -1.59
N VAL A 13 -6.81 -3.87 -2.34
CA VAL A 13 -7.26 -5.20 -1.98
C VAL A 13 -6.09 -6.18 -1.95
N LEU A 14 -6.11 -7.08 -0.97
CA LEU A 14 -5.30 -8.28 -0.92
C LEU A 14 -6.14 -9.42 -1.51
N ILE A 15 -5.54 -10.18 -2.41
CA ILE A 15 -6.15 -11.34 -3.05
C ILE A 15 -5.43 -12.55 -2.49
N ASP A 16 -6.12 -13.35 -1.68
CA ASP A 16 -5.58 -14.63 -1.21
C ASP A 16 -5.60 -15.65 -2.35
N GLU A 17 -4.48 -16.35 -2.58
CA GLU A 17 -4.39 -17.35 -3.65
C GLU A 17 -5.17 -18.63 -3.37
N ASN A 18 -5.43 -18.96 -2.10
CA ASN A 18 -6.09 -20.22 -1.73
C ASN A 18 -7.61 -20.10 -1.82
N ASP A 19 -8.16 -19.02 -1.28
CA ASP A 19 -9.62 -18.85 -1.16
C ASP A 19 -10.20 -17.86 -2.18
N LYS A 20 -9.36 -17.19 -2.98
CA LYS A 20 -9.74 -16.11 -3.92
C LYS A 20 -10.57 -15.00 -3.25
N THR A 21 -10.42 -14.85 -1.95
CA THR A 21 -11.08 -13.78 -1.19
C THR A 21 -10.34 -12.48 -1.45
N GLU A 22 -11.11 -11.40 -1.60
CA GLU A 22 -10.60 -10.04 -1.66
C GLU A 22 -10.79 -9.38 -0.30
N ASP A 23 -9.69 -9.02 0.35
CA ASP A 23 -9.68 -8.29 1.61
C ASP A 23 -9.21 -6.86 1.37
N ASP A 24 -10.07 -5.89 1.67
CA ASP A 24 -9.72 -4.48 1.56
C ASP A 24 -8.68 -4.10 2.63
N PHE A 25 -7.65 -3.35 2.20
CA PHE A 25 -6.67 -2.76 3.10
C PHE A 25 -6.60 -1.24 2.94
N SER A 26 -6.19 -0.58 4.01
CA SER A 26 -5.93 0.86 4.04
C SER A 26 -4.72 1.15 4.93
N ILE A 27 -3.60 1.53 4.32
CA ILE A 27 -2.33 1.80 5.01
C ILE A 27 -2.06 3.31 5.00
N PHE A 28 -1.65 3.83 6.16
CA PHE A 28 -1.14 5.20 6.27
C PHE A 28 0.39 5.17 6.24
N ILE A 29 0.99 5.98 5.39
CA ILE A 29 2.45 6.01 5.22
C ILE A 29 2.96 7.43 4.98
N LYS A 30 4.19 7.70 5.44
CA LYS A 30 4.91 8.91 5.05
C LYS A 30 5.74 8.62 3.81
N ALA A 31 5.63 9.49 2.82
CA ALA A 31 6.41 9.38 1.60
C ALA A 31 6.68 10.75 0.99
N MET A 32 7.56 10.80 0.00
CA MET A 32 7.92 12.05 -0.69
C MET A 32 6.85 12.45 -1.72
N ASP A 33 6.26 11.45 -2.37
CA ASP A 33 5.26 11.57 -3.43
C ASP A 33 4.46 10.26 -3.53
N ASP A 34 3.49 10.25 -4.44
CA ASP A 34 2.56 9.15 -4.65
C ASP A 34 3.27 7.85 -5.06
N ASN A 35 4.28 7.91 -5.92
CA ASN A 35 5.04 6.74 -6.35
C ASN A 35 5.85 6.17 -5.20
N HIS A 36 6.48 7.04 -4.41
CA HIS A 36 7.20 6.63 -3.22
C HIS A 36 6.25 5.95 -2.20
N ALA A 37 5.04 6.50 -2.00
CA ALA A 37 4.04 5.88 -1.12
C ALA A 37 3.62 4.50 -1.60
N VAL A 38 3.35 4.34 -2.90
CA VAL A 38 2.99 3.04 -3.49
C VAL A 38 4.14 2.03 -3.38
N MET A 39 5.38 2.46 -3.60
CA MET A 39 6.55 1.60 -3.47
C MET A 39 6.69 1.05 -2.04
N LEU A 40 6.63 1.93 -1.04
CA LEU A 40 6.75 1.51 0.37
C LEU A 40 5.61 0.59 0.80
N VAL A 41 4.38 0.87 0.36
CA VAL A 41 3.23 -0.01 0.65
C VAL A 41 3.40 -1.38 0.02
N ARG A 42 3.85 -1.45 -1.25
CA ARG A 42 4.13 -2.73 -1.91
C ARG A 42 5.21 -3.53 -1.20
N GLU A 43 6.28 -2.86 -0.75
CA GLU A 43 7.34 -3.51 0.04
C GLU A 43 6.81 -4.03 1.38
N HIS A 44 6.01 -3.22 2.08
CA HIS A 44 5.38 -3.61 3.34
C HIS A 44 4.51 -4.85 3.16
N LEU A 45 3.65 -4.86 2.13
CA LEU A 45 2.78 -5.99 1.81
C LEU A 45 3.56 -7.23 1.40
N ARG A 46 4.64 -7.09 0.61
CA ARG A 46 5.49 -8.23 0.23
C ARG A 46 6.10 -8.93 1.46
N ASN A 47 6.39 -8.20 2.52
CA ASN A 47 7.02 -8.74 3.73
C ASN A 47 6.02 -9.25 4.78
N HIS A 48 4.77 -8.78 4.77
CA HIS A 48 3.81 -9.04 5.85
C HIS A 48 2.48 -9.65 5.41
N ALA A 49 2.13 -9.61 4.11
CA ALA A 49 0.88 -10.16 3.62
C ALA A 49 0.99 -11.68 3.36
N PRO A 50 -0.11 -12.44 3.51
CA PRO A 50 -0.18 -13.83 3.07
C PRO A 50 0.16 -13.96 1.58
N LYS A 51 0.59 -15.16 1.15
CA LYS A 51 0.91 -15.44 -0.26
C LYS A 51 -0.31 -15.10 -1.12
N GLY A 52 -0.17 -14.04 -1.91
CA GLY A 52 -1.30 -13.35 -2.49
C GLY A 52 -0.87 -12.18 -3.36
N ASN A 53 -1.75 -11.79 -4.28
CA ASN A 53 -1.57 -10.57 -5.06
C ASN A 53 -2.13 -9.38 -4.28
N SER A 54 -1.54 -8.20 -4.48
CA SER A 54 -2.07 -6.96 -3.93
C SER A 54 -2.35 -5.96 -5.05
N ILE A 55 -3.52 -5.33 -5.01
CA ILE A 55 -3.92 -4.33 -5.99
C ILE A 55 -4.17 -3.02 -5.26
N ILE A 56 -3.40 -1.99 -5.60
CA ILE A 56 -3.61 -0.63 -5.11
C ILE A 56 -4.80 -0.04 -5.87
N LYS A 57 -5.87 0.33 -5.15
CA LYS A 57 -7.09 0.92 -5.72
C LYS A 57 -7.12 2.45 -5.60
N GLY A 58 -6.38 3.04 -4.66
CA GLY A 58 -6.34 4.49 -4.53
C GLY A 58 -5.28 5.01 -3.58
N ILE A 59 -4.92 6.27 -3.77
CA ILE A 59 -3.98 7.01 -2.93
C ILE A 59 -4.56 8.40 -2.65
N GLU A 60 -4.50 8.83 -1.39
CA GLU A 60 -4.95 10.14 -0.94
C GLU A 60 -3.85 10.80 -0.12
N LYS A 61 -3.45 12.00 -0.51
CA LYS A 61 -2.54 12.84 0.28
C LYS A 61 -3.31 13.54 1.40
N LYS A 62 -2.79 13.46 2.62
CA LYS A 62 -3.35 14.01 3.86
C LYS A 62 -2.52 15.17 4.39
#